data_AF-A0A820G1X7-F1
#
_entry.id   AF-A0A820G1X7-F1
#
_cell.length_a   1.000
_cell.length_b   1.000
_cell.length_c   1.000
_cell.angle_alpha   90.00
_cell.angle_beta   90.00
_cell.angle_gamma   90.00
#
_symmetry.space_group_name_H-M   'P 1'
#
loop_
_entity.id
_entity.type
_entity.pdbx_description
1 polymer ?
#
loop_
_entity_poly.entity_id
_entity_poly.type
_entity_poly.pdbx_seq_one_letter_code
_entity_poly.pdbx_strand_id
1 'polypeptide(L)' 'KFQALIQSKDPIGAAQAKLLQIEYSKLHSLTVKFNNDKSRDYTNPTLPSGEGTISQQQELGM' A
#
# COMPACT_ATOMS: atom_id res chain seq x y z
N LYS A 1 13.80 -20.54 4.43
CA LYS A 1 14.14 -19.97 3.10
C LYS A 1 12.81 -19.72 2.39
N PHE A 2 12.43 -18.47 2.14
CA PHE A 2 11.24 -18.18 1.35
C PHE A 2 11.71 -17.75 -0.03
N GLN A 3 11.30 -18.52 -1.03
CA GLN A 3 11.52 -18.22 -2.44
C GLN A 3 10.20 -17.65 -2.95
N ALA A 4 10.14 -16.34 -3.22
CA ALA A 4 9.02 -15.75 -3.93
C ALA A 4 9.32 -15.82 -5.43
N LEU A 5 8.48 -16.51 -6.19
CA LEU A 5 8.54 -16.51 -7.66
C LEU A 5 7.79 -15.27 -8.15
N ILE A 6 8.53 -14.26 -8.62
CA ILE A 6 7.92 -13.11 -9.32
C ILE A 6 7.68 -13.55 -10.76
N GLN A 7 6.46 -13.99 -11.08
CA GLN A 7 6.08 -14.33 -12.44
C GLN A 7 5.69 -13.05 -13.19
N SER A 8 6.61 -12.49 -13.97
CA SER A 8 6.29 -11.42 -14.92
C SER A 8 5.51 -12.00 -16.10
N LYS A 9 4.32 -11.46 -16.38
CA LYS A 9 3.43 -11.94 -17.46
C LYS A 9 3.89 -11.50 -18.87
N ASP A 10 4.75 -10.49 -18.97
CA ASP A 10 5.19 -9.90 -20.23
C ASP A 10 6.71 -10.03 -20.45
N PRO A 11 7.17 -10.64 -21.56
CA PRO A 11 8.59 -10.83 -21.85
C PRO A 11 9.35 -9.53 -22.17
N ILE A 12 8.66 -8.47 -22.61
CA ILE A 12 9.27 -7.15 -22.88
C ILE A 12 9.51 -6.37 -21.57
N GLY A 13 8.66 -6.56 -20.55
CA GLY A 13 8.85 -5.98 -19.23
C GLY A 13 10.03 -6.57 -18.46
N ALA A 14 10.55 -7.72 -18.88
CA ALA A 14 11.71 -8.38 -18.27
C ALA A 14 12.98 -7.51 -18.29
N ALA A 15 13.15 -6.65 -19.31
CA ALA A 15 14.29 -5.72 -19.40
C ALA A 15 14.23 -4.59 -18.35
N GLN A 16 13.03 -4.29 -17.82
CA GLN A 16 12.82 -3.37 -16.71
C GLN A 16 12.46 -4.11 -15.40
N ALA A 17 12.59 -5.43 -15.38
CA ALA A 17 12.26 -6.22 -14.20
C ALA A 17 13.19 -5.82 -13.05
N LYS A 18 12.61 -5.14 -12.07
CA LYS A 18 13.30 -4.81 -10.84
C LYS A 18 13.45 -6.10 -10.02
N LEU A 19 14.68 -6.53 -9.80
CA LEU A 19 14.97 -7.58 -8.83
C LEU A 19 14.53 -7.08 -7.45
N LEU A 20 13.61 -7.81 -6.82
CA LEU A 20 13.13 -7.49 -5.48
C LEU A 20 14.06 -8.13 -4.45
N GLN A 21 14.68 -7.30 -3.61
CA GLN A 21 15.36 -7.77 -2.42
C GLN A 21 14.34 -7.92 -1.29
N ILE A 22 14.20 -9.13 -0.77
CA ILE A 22 13.23 -9.46 0.28
C ILE A 22 14.00 -9.91 1.51
N GLU A 23 13.83 -9.18 2.61
CA GLU A 23 14.43 -9.50 3.92
C GLU A 23 13.34 -9.53 5.00
N TYR A 24 13.57 -10.33 6.04
CA TYR A 24 12.67 -10.37 7.20
C TYR A 24 12.86 -9.13 8.06
N SER A 25 11.76 -8.47 8.38
CA SER A 25 11.77 -7.50 9.48
C SER A 25 11.92 -8.23 10.83
N LYS A 26 12.47 -7.54 11.83
CA LYS A 26 12.50 -8.03 13.22
C LYS A 26 11.16 -7.84 13.95
N LEU A 27 10.20 -7.15 13.33
CA LEU A 27 8.92 -6.84 13.94
C LEU A 27 7.94 -8.00 13.75
N HIS A 28 7.25 -8.35 14.83
CA HIS A 28 6.18 -9.37 14.80
C HIS A 28 4.86 -8.82 14.25
N SER A 29 4.68 -7.49 14.29
CA SER A 29 3.47 -6.79 13.84
C SER A 29 3.82 -5.48 13.16
N LEU A 30 3.03 -5.08 12.16
CA LEU A 30 3.11 -3.79 11.49
C LEU A 30 1.82 -3.01 11.75
N THR A 31 1.94 -1.72 12.07
CA THR A 31 0.78 -0.83 12.26
C THR A 31 0.63 0.06 11.04
N VAL A 32 -0.56 0.06 10.45
CA VAL A 32 -0.93 0.97 9.36
C VAL A 32 -1.83 2.07 9.91
N LYS A 33 -1.42 3.33 9.74
CA LYS A 33 -2.20 4.50 10.18
C LYS A 33 -3.03 5.11 9.06
N PHE A 34 -2.57 4.93 7.82
CA PHE A 34 -3.14 5.59 6.66
C PHE A 34 -3.25 4.63 5.47
N ASN A 35 -4.33 4.77 4.71
CA ASN A 35 -4.55 4.08 3.44
C ASN A 35 -4.20 5.00 2.27
N ASN A 36 -2.94 4.97 1.83
CA ASN A 36 -2.41 5.81 0.74
C ASN A 36 -1.40 5.06 -0.12
N ASP A 37 -0.64 5.79 -0.94
CA ASP A 37 0.35 5.22 -1.86
C ASP A 37 1.55 4.57 -1.13
N LYS A 38 1.78 4.93 0.13
CA LYS A 38 2.90 4.42 0.94
C LYS A 38 2.49 3.24 1.82
N SER A 39 1.24 3.17 2.26
CA SER A 39 0.74 2.10 3.13
C SER A 39 -0.74 1.79 2.92
N ARG A 40 -1.16 0.54 3.13
CA ARG A 40 -2.55 0.10 3.01
C ARG A 40 -2.86 -1.00 4.02
N ASP A 41 -3.97 -0.85 4.74
CA ASP A 41 -4.59 -1.90 5.54
C ASP A 41 -5.81 -2.45 4.78
N TYR A 42 -5.73 -3.70 4.33
CA TYR A 42 -6.81 -4.36 3.60
C TYR A 42 -7.92 -4.91 4.51
N THR A 43 -7.71 -4.91 5.83
CA THR A 43 -8.69 -5.36 6.82
C THR A 43 -9.50 -4.19 7.40
N ASN A 44 -8.96 -2.97 7.34
CA ASN A 44 -9.62 -1.77 7.81
C ASN A 44 -9.70 -0.69 6.71
N PRO A 45 -10.79 -0.66 5.92
CA PRO A 45 -10.95 0.32 4.85
C PRO A 45 -11.25 1.74 5.36
N THR A 46 -11.62 1.92 6.64
CA THR A 46 -12.04 3.22 7.18
C THR A 46 -10.88 4.10 7.65
N LEU A 47 -9.63 3.65 7.51
CA LEU A 47 -8.47 4.48 7.84
C LEU A 47 -8.35 5.68 6.90
N PRO A 48 -7.93 6.85 7.42
CA PRO A 48 -7.78 8.05 6.60
C PRO A 48 -6.65 7.90 5.58
N SER A 49 -6.68 8.67 4.49
CA SER A 49 -5.61 8.67 3.47
C SER A 49 -4.36 9.47 3.90
N GLY A 50 -4.45 10.27 4.96
CA GLY A 50 -3.30 10.98 5.55
C GLY A 50 -2.97 12.33 4.90
N GLU A 51 -3.48 12.61 3.70
CA GLU A 51 -3.63 14.00 3.27
C GLU A 51 -4.91 14.55 3.90
N GLY A 52 -4.79 15.70 4.57
CA GLY A 52 -5.94 16.38 5.16
C GLY A 52 -6.91 16.79 4.06
N THR A 53 -7.90 15.94 3.77
CA THR A 53 -9.07 16.35 3.00
C THR A 53 -9.91 17.24 3.91
N ILE A 54 -9.57 18.52 3.97
CA ILE A 54 -10.57 19.55 4.16
C ILE A 54 -11.38 19.54 2.87
N SER A 55 -12.46 18.76 2.85
CA SER A 55 -13.43 18.79 1.75
C SER A 55 -14.81 18.35 2.25
N GLN A 56 -15.63 19.37 2.54
CA GLN A 56 -17.09 19.42 2.41
C GLN A 56 -17.93 18.57 3.37
N GLN A 57 -18.15 19.09 4.58
CA GLN A 57 -19.42 18.88 5.26
C GLN A 57 -20.43 19.92 4.77
N GLN A 58 -21.57 19.41 4.32
CA GLN A 58 -22.75 20.12 3.84
C GLN A 58 -23.22 21.21 4.81
N GLU A 59 -23.58 22.39 4.28
CA GLU A 59 -24.57 23.26 4.91
C GLU A 59 -25.46 23.88 3.82
N LEU A 60 -26.35 23.04 3.28
CA LEU A 60 -27.65 23.48 2.77
C LEU A 60 -28.64 23.18 3.89
N GLY A 61 -28.97 24.20 4.68
CA GLY A 61 -29.93 24.10 5.77
C GLY A 61 -30.05 25.42 6.53
N MET A 62 -30.81 26.35 5.95
CA MET A 62 -31.25 27.67 6.46
C MET A 62 -30.32 28.86 6.23
#